data_AF-A0A7X9DCV9-F1
#
_entry.id   AF-A0A7X9DCV9-F1
#
_cell.length_a   1.000
_cell.length_b   1.000
_cell.length_c   1.000
_cell.angle_alpha   90.00
_cell.angle_beta   90.00
_cell.angle_gamma   90.00
#
_symmetry.space_group_name_H-M   'P 1'
#
loop_
_entity.id
_entity.type
_entity.pdbx_description
1 polymer ?
#
loop_
_entity_poly.entity_id
_entity_poly.type
_entity_poly.pdbx_seq_one_letter_code
_entity_poly.pdbx_strand_id
1 'polypeptide(L)'
;MKLTGGVIIIGSLIWDPDLEKGDNLRKDWRDKYLLDKRTYTKLPIRYGKISQKRNKVYTMVFSKSCEKNLGQGLILQFKDYVTGFETIKRQAIALAIAEGIYKNDNLRLTSNWGSVGLLLNPKLRQNDIASYELIKEEWSKIYHSYRDTFVSESYKTIEESESVITSNGVLNITWQEEMNLFDLLIATPVVPKPKSIPNPHDIAKTFQSDSEYFFQNQTNQIITSCDKEILIELQK
;
A
#
# COMPACT_ATOMS: atom_id res chain seq x y z
N MET A 1 19.42 11.97 -12.63
CA MET A 1 19.01 10.74 -11.93
C MET A 1 18.51 9.71 -12.93
N LYS A 2 18.73 8.43 -12.68
CA LYS A 2 18.08 7.32 -13.39
C LYS A 2 17.86 6.21 -12.37
N LEU A 3 16.68 6.21 -11.75
CA LEU A 3 16.37 5.37 -10.61
C LEU A 3 15.37 4.27 -10.97
N THR A 4 15.48 3.13 -10.30
CA THR A 4 14.53 2.03 -10.38
C THR A 4 13.45 2.21 -9.33
N GLY A 5 12.21 2.42 -9.75
CA GLY A 5 11.06 2.54 -8.85
C GLY A 5 10.12 1.35 -8.94
N GLY A 6 9.23 1.21 -7.95
CA GLY A 6 8.18 0.20 -7.96
C GLY A 6 7.00 0.53 -7.05
N VAL A 7 6.02 -0.37 -7.04
CA VAL A 7 4.81 -0.27 -6.21
C VAL A 7 4.75 -1.47 -5.29
N ILE A 8 4.61 -1.22 -3.99
CA ILE A 8 4.28 -2.25 -3.01
C ILE A 8 2.77 -2.52 -3.09
N ILE A 9 2.40 -3.78 -3.29
CA ILE A 9 1.02 -4.26 -3.38
C ILE A 9 0.76 -5.27 -2.26
N ILE A 10 -0.30 -5.02 -1.50
CA ILE A 10 -0.67 -5.79 -0.30
C ILE A 10 -2.09 -6.37 -0.36
N GLY A 11 -2.76 -6.34 -1.51
CA GLY A 11 -4.12 -6.86 -1.62
C GLY A 11 -4.62 -6.87 -3.05
N SER A 12 -5.91 -6.56 -3.23
CA SER A 12 -6.64 -6.74 -4.48
C SER A 12 -6.07 -6.04 -5.71
N LEU A 13 -5.23 -5.03 -5.54
CA LEU A 13 -4.63 -4.30 -6.64
C LEU A 13 -3.80 -5.19 -7.60
N ILE A 14 -3.38 -6.41 -7.20
CA ILE A 14 -2.70 -7.35 -8.10
C ILE A 14 -3.65 -8.19 -8.98
N TRP A 15 -4.84 -8.54 -8.49
CA TRP A 15 -5.70 -9.55 -9.12
C TRP A 15 -7.09 -9.03 -9.51
N ASP A 16 -7.60 -8.01 -8.83
CA ASP A 16 -8.86 -7.37 -9.17
C ASP A 16 -8.63 -6.44 -10.37
N PRO A 17 -9.28 -6.67 -11.52
CA PRO A 17 -9.14 -5.79 -12.68
C PRO A 17 -9.82 -4.45 -12.47
N ASP A 18 -10.81 -4.39 -11.58
CA ASP A 18 -11.79 -3.31 -11.54
C ASP A 18 -11.61 -2.43 -10.29
N LEU A 19 -11.95 -1.14 -10.42
CA LEU A 19 -12.27 -0.27 -9.29
C LEU A 19 -13.78 -0.19 -9.09
N GLU A 20 -14.51 -0.02 -10.19
CA GLU A 20 -15.94 -0.25 -10.34
C GLU A 20 -16.17 -1.37 -11.36
N LYS A 21 -17.22 -2.17 -11.15
CA LYS A 21 -17.49 -3.36 -11.95
C LYS A 21 -17.47 -3.07 -13.46
N GLY A 22 -16.53 -3.68 -14.18
CA GLY A 22 -16.35 -3.60 -15.62
C GLY A 22 -15.46 -2.46 -16.14
N ASP A 23 -14.88 -1.63 -15.27
CA ASP A 23 -14.04 -0.50 -15.71
C ASP A 23 -12.61 -0.90 -16.11
N ASN A 24 -12.11 -2.08 -15.69
CA ASN A 24 -10.75 -2.57 -15.91
C ASN A 24 -9.63 -1.61 -15.47
N LEU A 25 -9.94 -0.60 -14.64
CA LEU A 25 -9.04 0.52 -14.36
C LEU A 25 -7.71 0.05 -13.74
N ARG A 26 -7.79 -0.95 -12.84
CA ARG A 26 -6.61 -1.50 -12.17
C ARG A 26 -5.79 -2.36 -13.11
N LYS A 27 -6.45 -3.15 -13.97
CA LYS A 27 -5.77 -3.95 -14.98
C LYS A 27 -5.02 -3.05 -15.96
N ASP A 28 -5.69 -2.03 -16.50
CA ASP A 28 -5.09 -1.10 -17.45
C ASP A 28 -3.93 -0.32 -16.82
N TRP A 29 -4.05 0.05 -15.54
CA TRP A 29 -2.96 0.63 -14.79
C TRP A 29 -1.76 -0.32 -14.67
N ARG A 30 -1.96 -1.58 -14.26
CA ARG A 30 -0.87 -2.58 -14.18
C ARG A 30 -0.20 -2.76 -15.54
N ASP A 31 -1.01 -2.99 -16.58
CA ASP A 31 -0.53 -3.25 -17.94
C ASP A 31 0.21 -2.05 -18.53
N LYS A 32 -0.16 -0.83 -18.17
CA LYS A 32 0.48 0.38 -18.68
C LYS A 32 1.76 0.74 -17.92
N TYR A 33 1.78 0.62 -16.59
CA TYR A 33 2.82 1.23 -15.77
C TYR A 33 3.82 0.24 -15.16
N LEU A 34 3.48 -1.06 -15.10
CA LEU A 34 4.24 -2.04 -14.31
C LEU A 34 4.80 -3.18 -15.16
N LEU A 35 5.99 -3.66 -14.79
CA LEU A 35 6.53 -4.92 -15.28
C LEU A 35 5.91 -6.08 -14.50
N ASP A 36 5.57 -7.17 -15.19
CA ASP A 36 5.08 -8.41 -14.56
C ASP A 36 6.23 -9.24 -13.96
N LYS A 37 7.15 -8.57 -13.27
CA LYS A 37 8.22 -9.19 -12.49
C LYS A 37 7.91 -8.98 -11.02
N ARG A 38 7.52 -10.06 -10.35
CA ARG A 38 7.15 -10.05 -8.93
C ARG A 38 8.38 -10.16 -8.04
N THR A 39 8.56 -9.21 -7.14
CA THR A 39 9.51 -9.30 -6.03
C THR A 39 8.71 -9.45 -4.74
N TYR A 40 8.77 -10.61 -4.10
CA TYR A 40 8.14 -10.83 -2.80
C TYR A 40 8.98 -10.20 -1.69
N THR A 41 8.33 -9.60 -0.70
CA THR A 41 9.05 -8.98 0.43
C THR A 41 8.20 -9.03 1.69
N LYS A 42 8.88 -9.01 2.85
CA LYS A 42 8.22 -8.99 4.15
C LYS A 42 7.69 -7.60 4.45
N LEU A 43 6.44 -7.52 4.91
CA LEU A 43 5.77 -6.23 5.17
C LEU A 43 4.97 -6.28 6.46
N PRO A 44 4.85 -5.14 7.18
CA PRO A 44 4.03 -5.05 8.37
C PRO A 44 2.56 -4.91 7.97
N ILE A 45 1.95 -6.00 7.51
CA ILE A 45 0.57 -6.04 7.00
C ILE A 45 -0.32 -6.99 7.78
N ARG A 46 -1.61 -6.64 7.88
CA ARG A 46 -2.67 -7.47 8.45
C ARG A 46 -4.04 -7.10 7.88
N TYR A 47 -5.04 -7.91 8.16
CA TYR A 47 -6.44 -7.52 7.99
C TYR A 47 -6.83 -6.43 9.00
N GLY A 48 -7.51 -5.36 8.55
CA GLY A 48 -7.79 -4.22 9.43
C GLY A 48 -8.76 -3.15 8.93
N LYS A 49 -9.28 -3.27 7.70
CA LYS A 49 -10.27 -2.33 7.17
C LYS A 49 -11.47 -3.09 6.61
N ILE A 50 -12.68 -2.77 7.04
CA ILE A 50 -13.90 -3.36 6.48
C ILE A 50 -14.20 -2.69 5.13
N SER A 51 -14.25 -3.48 4.06
CA SER A 51 -14.62 -3.01 2.74
C SER A 51 -16.13 -2.93 2.57
N GLN A 52 -16.65 -1.75 2.23
CA GLN A 52 -18.08 -1.59 1.93
C GLN A 52 -18.47 -2.20 0.57
N LYS A 53 -17.51 -2.33 -0.35
CA LYS A 53 -17.74 -2.86 -1.71
C LYS A 53 -17.63 -4.39 -1.78
N ARG A 54 -16.98 -5.01 -0.80
CA ARG A 54 -16.71 -6.47 -0.78
C ARG A 54 -17.46 -7.12 0.38
N ASN A 55 -18.78 -7.03 0.37
CA ASN A 55 -19.64 -7.73 1.34
C ASN A 55 -19.24 -7.56 2.82
N LYS A 56 -18.69 -6.39 3.18
CA LYS A 56 -18.21 -6.07 4.54
C LYS A 56 -17.11 -7.02 5.06
N VAL A 57 -16.28 -7.55 4.17
CA VAL A 57 -15.09 -8.32 4.56
C VAL A 57 -13.94 -7.43 5.01
N TYR A 58 -13.07 -7.97 5.85
CA TYR A 58 -11.82 -7.32 6.19
C TYR A 58 -10.83 -7.36 5.01
N THR A 59 -10.21 -6.21 4.75
CA THR A 59 -9.13 -6.02 3.79
C THR A 59 -7.83 -5.64 4.48
N MET A 60 -6.74 -5.77 3.74
CA MET A 60 -5.38 -5.54 4.23
C MET A 60 -5.11 -4.06 4.52
N VAL A 61 -4.29 -3.84 5.54
CA VAL A 61 -3.75 -2.55 5.95
C VAL A 61 -2.28 -2.73 6.30
N PHE A 62 -1.47 -1.67 6.18
CA PHE A 62 -0.18 -1.62 6.88
C PHE A 62 -0.42 -1.33 8.37
N SER A 63 0.40 -1.90 9.25
CA SER A 63 0.24 -1.79 10.70
C SER A 63 1.58 -1.92 11.43
N LYS A 64 1.98 -0.91 12.20
CA LYS A 64 3.19 -0.94 13.06
C LYS A 64 3.14 -2.07 14.10
N SER A 65 1.96 -2.54 14.50
CA SER A 65 1.81 -3.71 15.38
C SER A 65 2.42 -5.00 14.81
N CYS A 66 2.61 -5.07 13.49
CA CYS A 66 3.11 -6.26 12.78
C CYS A 66 4.62 -6.26 12.58
N GLU A 67 5.38 -5.27 13.07
CA GLU A 67 6.83 -5.18 12.80
C GLU A 67 7.64 -6.39 13.28
N LYS A 68 7.16 -7.08 14.33
CA LYS A 68 7.80 -8.31 14.83
C LYS A 68 7.31 -9.57 14.13
N ASN A 69 6.17 -9.52 13.44
CA ASN A 69 5.49 -10.65 12.81
C ASN A 69 5.03 -10.24 11.40
N LEU A 70 6.00 -10.02 10.52
CA LEU A 70 5.75 -9.51 9.18
C LEU A 70 4.94 -10.53 8.35
N GLY A 71 3.98 -10.00 7.60
CA GLY A 71 3.36 -10.72 6.50
C GLY A 71 4.26 -10.68 5.26
N GLN A 72 3.69 -11.08 4.13
CA GLN A 72 4.33 -11.01 2.83
C GLN A 72 3.43 -10.25 1.86
N GLY A 73 4.00 -9.26 1.18
CA GLY A 73 3.39 -8.68 0.01
C GLY A 73 4.29 -8.85 -1.20
N LEU A 74 3.98 -8.09 -2.24
CA LEU A 74 4.75 -8.11 -3.48
C LEU A 74 5.06 -6.69 -3.93
N ILE A 75 6.12 -6.57 -4.70
CA ILE A 75 6.51 -5.35 -5.39
C ILE A 75 6.48 -5.64 -6.88
N LEU A 76 5.89 -4.73 -7.64
CA LEU A 76 6.02 -4.67 -9.10
C LEU A 76 6.86 -3.45 -9.47
N GLN A 77 7.84 -3.66 -10.35
CA GLN A 77 8.69 -2.58 -10.84
C GLN A 77 7.93 -1.69 -11.84
N PHE A 78 8.22 -0.39 -11.85
CA PHE A 78 7.81 0.48 -12.95
C PHE A 78 8.44 0.02 -14.28
N LYS A 79 7.70 0.18 -15.38
CA LYS A 79 8.27 -0.01 -16.73
C LYS A 79 9.34 1.03 -17.04
N ASP A 80 9.06 2.28 -16.68
CA ASP A 80 9.95 3.40 -16.95
C ASP A 80 10.89 3.66 -15.76
N TYR A 81 12.13 4.01 -16.07
CA TYR A 81 13.04 4.57 -15.08
C TYR A 81 12.54 5.92 -14.57
N VAL A 82 12.81 6.19 -13.29
CA VAL A 82 12.59 7.51 -12.71
C VAL A 82 13.75 8.42 -13.10
N THR A 83 13.47 9.34 -14.01
CA THR A 83 14.42 10.33 -14.54
C THR A 83 14.31 11.71 -13.87
N GLY A 84 13.29 11.90 -13.03
CA GLY A 84 13.02 13.13 -12.29
C GLY A 84 11.81 12.98 -11.35
N PHE A 85 11.59 13.97 -10.49
CA PHE A 85 10.46 13.97 -9.56
C PHE A 85 9.10 13.87 -10.26
N GLU A 86 8.95 14.52 -11.42
CA GLU A 86 7.72 14.46 -12.22
C GLU A 86 7.36 13.03 -12.66
N THR A 87 8.34 12.13 -12.83
CA THR A 87 8.06 10.72 -13.10
C THR A 87 7.45 10.04 -11.86
N ILE A 88 7.98 10.30 -10.67
CA ILE A 88 7.45 9.77 -9.40
C ILE A 88 6.01 10.26 -9.19
N LYS A 89 5.79 11.57 -9.39
CA LYS A 89 4.46 12.18 -9.26
C LYS A 89 3.45 11.55 -10.22
N ARG A 90 3.82 11.31 -11.48
CA ARG A 90 2.95 10.63 -12.45
C ARG A 90 2.62 9.19 -12.04
N GLN A 91 3.61 8.43 -11.56
CA GLN A 91 3.39 7.07 -11.07
C GLN A 91 2.48 7.06 -9.84
N ALA A 92 2.66 8.03 -8.92
CA ALA A 92 1.82 8.19 -7.74
C ALA A 92 0.38 8.57 -8.09
N ILE A 93 0.17 9.48 -9.04
CA ILE A 93 -1.17 9.84 -9.54
C ILE A 93 -1.82 8.63 -10.22
N ALA A 94 -1.07 7.91 -11.07
CA ALA A 94 -1.59 6.72 -11.74
C ALA A 94 -2.05 5.64 -10.74
N LEU A 95 -1.26 5.38 -9.69
CA LEU A 95 -1.65 4.51 -8.58
C LEU A 95 -2.89 5.05 -7.84
N ALA A 96 -2.91 6.35 -7.52
CA ALA A 96 -4.04 6.97 -6.83
C ALA A 96 -5.35 6.89 -7.64
N ILE A 97 -5.28 6.97 -8.97
CA ILE A 97 -6.42 6.76 -9.87
C ILE A 97 -6.88 5.31 -9.77
N ALA A 98 -5.97 4.33 -9.92
CA ALA A 98 -6.29 2.90 -9.85
C ALA A 98 -6.90 2.46 -8.50
N GLU A 99 -6.61 3.22 -7.44
CA GLU A 99 -7.16 3.01 -6.10
C GLU A 99 -8.45 3.82 -5.85
N GLY A 100 -8.83 4.73 -6.74
CA GLY A 100 -10.00 5.61 -6.57
C GLY A 100 -9.79 6.76 -5.59
N ILE A 101 -8.53 7.08 -5.26
CA ILE A 101 -8.12 8.23 -4.44
C ILE A 101 -8.16 9.50 -5.28
N TYR A 102 -7.56 9.46 -6.46
CA TYR A 102 -7.46 10.61 -7.38
C TYR A 102 -8.59 10.55 -8.42
N LYS A 103 -9.45 11.56 -8.42
CA LYS A 103 -10.65 11.65 -9.27
C LYS A 103 -11.09 13.10 -9.43
N ASN A 104 -12.11 13.37 -10.26
CA ASN A 104 -12.51 14.73 -10.63
C ASN A 104 -12.82 15.65 -9.43
N ASP A 105 -13.37 15.11 -8.34
CA ASP A 105 -13.69 15.82 -7.09
C ASP A 105 -12.54 15.79 -6.06
N ASN A 106 -11.44 15.10 -6.34
CA ASN A 106 -10.26 15.01 -5.48
C ASN A 106 -8.97 14.82 -6.30
N LEU A 107 -8.31 15.93 -6.63
CA LEU A 107 -7.04 15.94 -7.38
C LEU A 107 -5.80 15.79 -6.47
N ARG A 108 -5.91 15.00 -5.40
CA ARG A 108 -4.87 14.80 -4.39
C ARG A 108 -4.44 13.34 -4.33
N LEU A 109 -3.25 13.11 -3.77
CA LEU A 109 -2.76 11.77 -3.44
C LEU A 109 -3.34 11.21 -2.13
N THR A 110 -4.25 11.94 -1.50
CA THR A 110 -4.86 11.63 -0.20
C THR A 110 -6.38 11.63 -0.32
N SER A 111 -7.04 10.79 0.48
CA SER A 111 -8.48 10.78 0.71
C SER A 111 -8.76 10.51 2.18
N ASN A 112 -10.04 10.48 2.58
CA ASN A 112 -10.43 10.15 3.95
C ASN A 112 -10.16 8.69 4.35
N TRP A 113 -9.92 7.79 3.38
CA TRP A 113 -9.78 6.35 3.64
C TRP A 113 -8.39 5.80 3.33
N GLY A 114 -7.56 6.55 2.61
CA GLY A 114 -6.26 6.10 2.12
C GLY A 114 -5.45 7.19 1.44
N SER A 115 -4.16 6.92 1.24
CA SER A 115 -3.19 7.83 0.64
C SER A 115 -2.22 7.06 -0.25
N VAL A 116 -1.42 7.75 -1.07
CA VAL A 116 -0.22 7.17 -1.72
C VAL A 116 1.04 7.62 -0.99
N GLY A 117 1.71 6.72 -0.29
CA GLY A 117 2.95 7.01 0.43
C GLY A 117 4.21 6.68 -0.37
N LEU A 118 5.31 7.36 -0.06
CA LEU A 118 6.65 7.14 -0.63
C LEU A 118 7.57 6.45 0.39
N LEU A 119 8.34 5.46 -0.05
CA LEU A 119 9.43 4.85 0.70
C LEU A 119 10.72 4.99 -0.12
N LEU A 120 11.74 5.64 0.46
CA LEU A 120 13.03 5.84 -0.18
C LEU A 120 14.06 4.83 0.34
N ASN A 121 14.85 4.26 -0.57
CA ASN A 121 15.93 3.37 -0.20
C ASN A 121 16.98 4.13 0.62
N PRO A 122 17.33 3.69 1.85
CA PRO A 122 18.39 4.33 2.63
C PRO A 122 19.75 4.38 1.91
N LYS A 123 20.03 3.41 1.02
CA LYS A 123 21.25 3.39 0.20
C LYS A 123 21.27 4.49 -0.87
N LEU A 124 20.11 4.96 -1.33
CA LEU A 124 20.05 6.08 -2.27
C LEU A 124 20.66 7.35 -1.67
N ARG A 125 20.46 7.59 -0.36
CA ARG A 125 21.07 8.71 0.35
C ARG A 125 22.60 8.67 0.32
N GLN A 126 23.18 7.47 0.30
CA GLN A 126 24.63 7.26 0.27
C GLN A 126 25.18 7.38 -1.15
N ASN A 127 24.45 6.82 -2.14
CA ASN A 127 24.92 6.69 -3.52
C ASN A 127 24.62 7.92 -4.38
N ASP A 128 23.52 8.62 -4.12
CA ASP A 128 23.06 9.80 -4.85
C ASP A 128 22.23 10.71 -3.93
N ILE A 129 22.94 11.41 -3.03
CA ILE A 129 22.33 12.32 -2.05
C ILE A 129 21.52 13.44 -2.70
N ALA A 130 21.94 13.92 -3.87
CA ALA A 130 21.25 14.99 -4.59
C ALA A 130 19.86 14.54 -5.04
N SER A 131 19.75 13.36 -5.64
CA SER A 131 18.45 12.78 -5.99
C SER A 131 17.61 12.47 -4.76
N TYR A 132 18.21 11.93 -3.71
CA TYR A 132 17.52 11.61 -2.46
C TYR A 132 16.84 12.85 -1.84
N GLU A 133 17.59 13.93 -1.64
CA GLU A 133 17.07 15.16 -1.02
C GLU A 133 16.05 15.85 -1.93
N LEU A 134 16.29 15.92 -3.25
CA LEU A 134 15.34 16.48 -4.20
C LEU A 134 13.98 15.76 -4.13
N ILE A 135 13.99 14.42 -4.16
CA ILE A 135 12.74 13.64 -4.12
C ILE A 135 12.03 13.84 -2.78
N LYS A 136 12.77 13.78 -1.67
CA LYS A 136 12.23 13.95 -0.32
C LYS A 136 11.60 15.34 -0.13
N GLU A 137 12.26 16.39 -0.60
CA GLU A 137 11.79 17.77 -0.49
C GLU A 137 10.52 17.98 -1.33
N GLU A 138 10.56 17.64 -2.62
CA GLU A 138 9.42 17.81 -3.53
C GLU A 138 8.21 16.97 -3.10
N TRP A 139 8.43 15.75 -2.59
CA TRP A 139 7.36 14.92 -2.03
C TRP A 139 6.74 15.56 -0.79
N SER A 140 7.58 16.09 0.11
CA SER A 140 7.12 16.77 1.31
C SER A 140 6.29 18.02 0.98
N LYS A 141 6.67 18.78 -0.05
CA LYS A 141 5.90 19.95 -0.53
C LYS A 141 4.48 19.57 -0.95
N ILE A 142 4.29 18.44 -1.65
CA ILE A 142 2.97 17.92 -2.00
C ILE A 142 2.12 17.73 -0.74
N TYR A 143 2.66 17.00 0.25
CA TYR A 143 1.91 16.70 1.47
C TYR A 143 1.69 17.91 2.38
N HIS A 144 2.62 18.87 2.38
CA HIS A 144 2.44 20.15 3.04
C HIS A 144 1.25 20.93 2.46
N SER A 145 1.02 20.84 1.15
CA SER A 145 -0.17 21.43 0.51
C SER A 145 -1.48 20.73 0.89
N TYR A 146 -1.42 19.54 1.48
CA TYR A 146 -2.59 18.76 1.92
C TYR A 146 -2.84 18.84 3.43
N ARG A 147 -2.04 19.62 4.19
CA ARG A 147 -2.03 19.63 5.66
C ARG A 147 -3.39 19.89 6.32
N ASP A 148 -4.27 20.61 5.65
CA ASP A 148 -5.61 20.94 6.18
C ASP A 148 -6.58 19.75 6.09
N THR A 149 -6.24 18.70 5.33
CA THR A 149 -7.11 17.54 5.05
C THR A 149 -6.46 16.20 5.33
N PHE A 150 -5.12 16.12 5.29
CA PHE A 150 -4.37 14.92 5.55
C PHE A 150 -3.93 14.84 7.01
N VAL A 151 -4.40 13.82 7.71
CA VAL A 151 -4.05 13.54 9.12
C VAL A 151 -3.30 12.22 9.18
N SER A 152 -1.98 12.26 9.26
CA SER A 152 -1.13 11.06 9.32
C SER A 152 -1.49 10.13 10.47
N GLU A 153 -1.86 10.66 11.63
CA GLU A 153 -2.29 9.89 12.80
C GLU A 153 -3.54 9.05 12.56
N SER A 154 -4.32 9.34 11.51
CA SER A 154 -5.45 8.50 11.14
C SER A 154 -5.03 7.13 10.55
N TYR A 155 -3.75 6.89 10.27
CA TYR A 155 -3.27 5.65 9.68
C TYR A 155 -2.72 4.64 10.69
N LYS A 156 -2.95 4.86 12.00
CA LYS A 156 -2.64 3.90 13.07
C LYS A 156 -3.87 3.43 13.82
N THR A 157 -3.75 2.31 14.54
CA THR A 157 -4.75 1.85 15.51
C THR A 157 -4.57 2.48 16.87
N ILE A 158 -5.51 2.23 17.79
CA ILE A 158 -5.41 2.74 19.17
C ILE A 158 -4.26 2.07 19.95
N GLU A 159 -3.85 0.87 19.54
CA GLU A 159 -2.79 0.08 20.14
C GLU A 159 -1.39 0.46 19.60
N GLU A 160 -1.32 1.34 18.59
CA GLU A 160 -0.09 1.72 17.92
C GLU A 160 0.37 3.12 18.34
N SER A 161 1.64 3.24 18.73
CA SER A 161 2.25 4.53 19.07
C SER A 161 2.49 5.41 17.84
N GLU A 162 2.79 4.79 16.69
CA GLU A 162 3.20 5.48 15.48
C GLU A 162 2.30 5.15 14.28
N SER A 163 2.21 6.11 13.35
CA SER A 163 1.59 5.90 12.05
C SER A 163 2.51 5.24 11.04
N VAL A 164 1.94 4.46 10.12
CA VAL A 164 2.61 3.85 8.97
C VAL A 164 2.93 4.84 7.85
N ILE A 165 2.42 6.06 7.94
CA ILE A 165 2.75 7.17 7.03
C ILE A 165 2.93 8.45 7.85
N THR A 166 4.00 9.18 7.58
CA THR A 166 4.32 10.45 8.24
C THR A 166 3.48 11.60 7.68
N SER A 167 3.48 12.75 8.36
CA SER A 167 2.82 13.98 7.87
C SER A 167 3.37 14.49 6.54
N ASN A 168 4.60 14.11 6.18
CA ASN A 168 5.24 14.43 4.89
C ASN A 168 4.94 13.38 3.80
N GLY A 169 4.05 12.42 4.07
CA GLY A 169 3.67 11.40 3.10
C GLY A 169 4.70 10.30 2.87
N VAL A 170 5.72 10.21 3.72
CA VAL A 170 6.73 9.15 3.68
C VAL A 170 6.23 7.96 4.51
N LEU A 171 6.33 6.75 3.97
CA LEU A 171 5.99 5.50 4.63
C LEU A 171 6.97 5.22 5.78
N ASN A 172 6.43 4.96 6.97
CA ASN A 172 7.15 4.51 8.14
C ASN A 172 7.17 2.98 8.18
N ILE A 173 7.84 2.38 7.19
CA ILE A 173 8.00 0.93 7.03
C ILE A 173 9.49 0.64 6.97
N THR A 174 9.94 -0.36 7.73
CA THR A 174 11.33 -0.81 7.71
C THR A 174 11.69 -1.38 6.34
N TRP A 175 12.74 -0.83 5.74
CA TRP A 175 13.30 -1.30 4.48
C TRP A 175 13.81 -2.74 4.62
N GLN A 176 13.41 -3.64 3.72
CA GLN A 176 13.82 -5.05 3.73
C GLN A 176 14.88 -5.35 2.67
N GLU A 177 15.57 -6.49 2.79
CA GLU A 177 16.62 -6.88 1.86
C GLU A 177 16.10 -7.05 0.43
N GLU A 178 14.92 -7.65 0.24
CA GLU A 178 14.36 -7.88 -1.10
C GLU A 178 13.99 -6.57 -1.81
N MET A 179 13.84 -5.47 -1.05
CA MET A 179 13.57 -4.14 -1.59
C MET A 179 14.83 -3.51 -2.22
N ASN A 180 16.04 -4.04 -1.99
CA ASN A 180 17.29 -3.47 -2.49
C ASN A 180 17.41 -3.41 -4.03
N LEU A 181 16.49 -4.05 -4.76
CA LEU A 181 16.36 -3.93 -6.21
C LEU A 181 15.80 -2.56 -6.66
N PHE A 182 15.29 -1.76 -5.73
CA PHE A 182 14.62 -0.50 -5.99
C PHE A 182 15.32 0.65 -5.25
N ASP A 183 15.31 1.82 -5.86
CA ASP A 183 15.76 3.07 -5.24
C ASP A 183 14.63 3.77 -4.49
N LEU A 184 13.39 3.54 -4.92
CA LEU A 184 12.18 4.06 -4.29
C LEU A 184 10.98 3.15 -4.55
N LEU A 185 10.02 3.22 -3.63
CA LEU A 185 8.77 2.48 -3.68
C LEU A 185 7.61 3.41 -3.34
N ILE A 186 6.46 3.19 -3.97
CA ILE A 186 5.19 3.80 -3.55
C ILE A 186 4.22 2.71 -3.10
N ALA A 187 3.30 3.04 -2.20
CA ALA A 187 2.27 2.11 -1.73
C ALA A 187 0.99 2.87 -1.35
N THR A 188 -0.10 2.14 -1.19
CA THR A 188 -1.39 2.70 -0.73
C THR A 188 -1.63 2.36 0.75
N PRO A 189 -1.12 3.14 1.73
CA PRO A 189 -1.58 3.01 3.10
C PRO A 189 -3.06 3.40 3.20
N VAL A 190 -3.78 2.66 4.03
CA VAL A 190 -5.21 2.85 4.25
C VAL A 190 -5.49 3.06 5.73
N VAL A 191 -6.50 3.89 6.02
CA VAL A 191 -6.97 4.14 7.37
C VAL A 191 -7.62 2.85 7.92
N PRO A 192 -7.12 2.26 9.03
CA PRO A 192 -7.75 1.10 9.63
C PRO A 192 -9.14 1.45 10.15
N LYS A 193 -10.11 0.57 9.88
CA LYS A 193 -11.51 0.73 10.30
C LYS A 193 -12.14 -0.65 10.47
N PRO A 194 -12.39 -1.13 11.70
CA PRO A 194 -12.31 -0.44 12.99
C PRO A 194 -10.88 -0.02 13.39
N LYS A 195 -10.82 0.85 14.42
CA LYS A 195 -9.56 1.33 14.99
C LYS A 195 -8.91 0.37 15.97
N SER A 196 -9.61 -0.65 16.43
CA SER A 196 -9.03 -1.77 17.16
C SER A 196 -8.49 -2.82 16.19
N ILE A 197 -7.48 -3.58 16.63
CA ILE A 197 -6.96 -4.72 15.87
C ILE A 197 -7.96 -5.88 15.96
N PRO A 198 -8.54 -6.37 14.84
CA PRO A 198 -9.45 -7.50 14.86
C PRO A 198 -8.68 -8.81 15.12
N ASN A 199 -9.31 -9.73 15.84
CA ASN A 199 -8.75 -11.07 16.05
C ASN A 199 -9.06 -12.00 14.84
N PRO A 200 -8.34 -13.12 14.68
CA PRO A 200 -8.55 -14.06 13.57
C PRO A 200 -9.97 -14.57 13.40
N HIS A 201 -10.68 -14.82 14.51
CA HIS A 201 -12.06 -15.31 14.49
C HIS A 201 -13.04 -14.26 13.92
N ASP A 202 -12.91 -12.99 14.32
CA ASP A 202 -13.76 -11.92 13.78
C ASP A 202 -13.46 -11.67 12.29
N ILE A 203 -12.20 -11.82 11.88
CA ILE A 203 -11.84 -11.77 10.46
C ILE A 203 -12.49 -12.93 9.70
N ALA A 204 -12.32 -14.16 10.18
CA ALA A 204 -12.86 -15.37 9.56
C ALA A 204 -14.37 -15.31 9.38
N LYS A 205 -15.12 -14.81 10.37
CA LYS A 205 -16.57 -14.60 10.28
C LYS A 205 -16.98 -13.79 9.06
N THR A 206 -16.21 -12.78 8.67
CA THR A 206 -16.56 -11.98 7.49
C THR A 206 -16.37 -12.76 6.19
N PHE A 207 -15.38 -13.66 6.14
CA PHE A 207 -15.08 -14.47 4.96
C PHE A 207 -15.99 -15.70 4.79
N GLN A 208 -16.76 -16.09 5.82
CA GLN A 208 -17.73 -17.20 5.69
C GLN A 208 -18.75 -16.95 4.57
N SER A 209 -19.14 -15.69 4.35
CA SER A 209 -20.09 -15.30 3.29
C SER A 209 -19.42 -14.98 1.95
N ASP A 210 -18.15 -14.58 1.96
CA ASP A 210 -17.38 -14.18 0.78
C ASP A 210 -15.89 -14.30 1.09
N SER A 211 -15.28 -15.40 0.65
CA SER A 211 -13.87 -15.72 0.90
C SER A 211 -12.95 -15.37 -0.28
N GLU A 212 -13.49 -14.78 -1.35
CA GLU A 212 -12.73 -14.50 -2.58
C GLU A 212 -11.51 -13.65 -2.26
N TYR A 213 -11.69 -12.56 -1.50
CA TYR A 213 -10.60 -11.66 -1.16
C TYR A 213 -9.45 -12.38 -0.43
N PHE A 214 -9.79 -13.27 0.51
CA PHE A 214 -8.83 -14.03 1.28
C PHE A 214 -8.03 -14.99 0.37
N PHE A 215 -8.72 -15.84 -0.38
CA PHE A 215 -8.07 -16.86 -1.21
C PHE A 215 -7.34 -16.30 -2.43
N GLN A 216 -7.83 -15.20 -3.02
CA GLN A 216 -7.13 -14.53 -4.12
C GLN A 216 -5.80 -13.90 -3.65
N ASN A 217 -5.76 -13.33 -2.45
CA ASN A 217 -4.51 -12.84 -1.86
C ASN A 217 -3.53 -13.98 -1.61
N GLN A 218 -3.99 -15.11 -1.03
CA GLN A 218 -3.14 -16.29 -0.81
C GLN A 218 -2.59 -16.87 -2.12
N THR A 219 -3.42 -16.97 -3.16
CA THR A 219 -3.02 -17.42 -4.50
C THR A 219 -1.91 -16.52 -5.08
N ASN A 220 -1.93 -15.24 -4.74
CA ASN A 220 -0.91 -14.27 -5.13
C ASN A 220 0.24 -14.12 -4.12
N GLN A 221 0.32 -15.02 -3.14
CA GLN A 221 1.33 -15.04 -2.06
C GLN A 221 1.38 -13.76 -1.23
N ILE A 222 0.24 -13.07 -1.12
CA ILE A 222 0.01 -11.98 -0.19
C ILE A 222 -0.62 -12.60 1.06
N ILE A 223 0.16 -12.71 2.13
CA ILE A 223 -0.22 -13.44 3.35
C ILE A 223 0.09 -12.61 4.60
N THR A 224 -0.73 -12.77 5.64
CA THR A 224 -0.47 -12.17 6.96
C THR A 224 0.07 -13.21 7.93
N SER A 225 0.57 -12.75 9.08
CA SER A 225 0.98 -13.65 10.16
C SER A 225 -0.18 -14.42 10.79
N CYS A 226 -1.43 -13.98 10.59
CA CYS A 226 -2.64 -14.59 11.16
C CYS A 226 -3.41 -15.49 10.18
N ASP A 227 -2.93 -15.67 8.95
CA ASP A 227 -3.65 -16.41 7.90
C ASP A 227 -3.92 -17.87 8.31
N LYS A 228 -3.00 -18.49 9.06
CA LYS A 228 -3.17 -19.88 9.54
C LYS A 228 -4.31 -19.98 10.54
N GLU A 229 -4.39 -19.07 11.49
CA GLU A 229 -5.46 -19.02 12.48
C GLU A 229 -6.81 -18.73 11.82
N ILE A 230 -6.85 -17.81 10.84
CA ILE A 230 -8.06 -17.51 10.07
C ILE A 230 -8.56 -18.77 9.34
N LEU A 231 -7.66 -19.53 8.71
CA LEU A 231 -8.01 -20.78 8.03
C LEU A 231 -8.61 -21.82 8.99
N ILE A 232 -8.06 -21.95 10.21
CA ILE A 232 -8.59 -22.85 11.23
C ILE A 232 -10.01 -22.42 11.64
N GLU A 233 -10.25 -21.13 11.83
CA GLU A 233 -11.58 -20.61 12.18
C GLU A 233 -12.61 -20.78 11.05
N LEU A 234 -12.19 -20.75 9.78
CA LEU A 234 -13.07 -20.99 8.63
C LEU A 234 -13.51 -22.45 8.45
N GLN A 235 -12.83 -23.39 9.11
CA GLN A 235 -13.15 -24.83 9.05
C GLN A 235 -14.06 -25.29 10.19
N LYS A 236 -14.39 -24.41 11.14
CA LYS A 236 -15.31 -24.67 12.24
C LYS A 236 -16.74 -24.34 11.83
#